data_AF-A0A521XQF7-F1
#
_entry.id   AF-A0A521XQF7-F1
#
_cell.length_a   1.000
_cell.length_b   1.000
_cell.length_c   1.000
_cell.angle_alpha   90.00
_cell.angle_beta   90.00
_cell.angle_gamma   90.00
#
_symmetry.space_group_name_H-M   'P 1'
#
loop_
_entity.id
_entity.type
_entity.pdbx_description
1 polymer ?
#
loop_
_entity_poly.entity_id
_entity_poly.type
_entity_poly.pdbx_seq_one_letter_code
_entity_poly.pdbx_strand_id
1 'polypeptide(L)'
;MEPALHDGDWCLLLRARRFRPGDVVVVDRPDRPGLIIVKRLIRRESGGWWVLGDNPGSSDDSRIFGAVPATALRGRLILRYRPLGRGSVIRRRRRPATD
;
A
#
# COMPACT_ATOMS: atom_id res chain seq x y z
N MET A 1 -2.71 9.22 -4.77
CA MET A 1 -3.46 9.15 -3.48
C MET A 1 -3.29 10.46 -2.72
N GLU A 2 -3.23 11.59 -3.43
CA GLU A 2 -3.03 12.90 -2.80
C GLU A 2 -4.31 13.32 -2.06
N PRO A 3 -4.19 14.02 -0.92
CA PRO A 3 -2.95 14.50 -0.28
C PRO A 3 -2.26 13.47 0.65
N ALA A 4 -2.85 12.29 0.85
CA ALA A 4 -2.33 11.31 1.80
C ALA A 4 -1.01 10.66 1.37
N LEU A 5 -0.78 10.49 0.07
CA LEU A 5 0.48 10.01 -0.51
C LEU A 5 0.75 10.76 -1.82
N HIS A 6 1.97 11.28 -1.92
CA HIS A 6 2.48 11.94 -3.12
C HIS A 6 3.34 10.96 -3.91
N ASP A 7 3.54 11.27 -5.19
CA ASP A 7 4.51 10.53 -5.99
C ASP A 7 5.92 10.63 -5.38
N GLY A 8 6.66 9.52 -5.44
CA GLY A 8 7.99 9.39 -4.82
C GLY A 8 8.01 9.18 -3.30
N ASP A 9 6.87 9.21 -2.59
CA ASP A 9 6.85 8.88 -1.16
C ASP A 9 7.20 7.40 -0.92
N TRP A 10 8.03 7.12 0.09
CA TRP A 10 8.36 5.77 0.50
C TRP A 10 7.40 5.32 1.59
N CYS A 11 6.97 4.07 1.52
CA CYS A 11 5.92 3.55 2.39
C CYS A 11 6.33 2.23 3.02
N LEU A 12 6.04 2.07 4.32
CA LEU A 12 6.17 0.79 5.00
C LEU A 12 4.80 0.13 5.12
N LEU A 13 4.76 -1.15 4.77
CA LEU A 13 3.56 -1.97 4.82
C LEU A 13 3.70 -3.07 5.86
N LEU A 14 2.60 -3.29 6.59
CA LEU A 14 2.40 -4.52 7.35
C LEU A 14 1.54 -5.48 6.54
N ARG A 15 1.95 -6.74 6.49
CA ARG A 15 1.09 -7.83 6.03
C ARG A 15 0.01 -8.09 7.09
N ALA A 16 -1.08 -7.35 6.99
CA ALA A 16 -2.18 -7.41 7.94
C ALA A 16 -3.12 -8.58 7.60
N ARG A 17 -3.65 -9.24 8.64
CA ARG A 17 -4.74 -10.24 8.50
C ARG A 17 -6.13 -9.66 8.73
N ARG A 18 -6.19 -8.44 9.29
CA ARG A 18 -7.43 -7.71 9.58
C ARG A 18 -7.32 -6.32 8.97
N PHE A 19 -8.36 -5.94 8.26
CA PHE A 19 -8.51 -4.66 7.59
C PHE A 19 -9.77 -3.96 8.08
N ARG A 20 -9.76 -2.62 8.10
CA ARG A 20 -10.85 -1.77 8.56
C ARG A 20 -11.11 -0.63 7.55
N PRO A 21 -12.33 -0.07 7.54
CA PRO A 21 -12.56 1.20 6.87
C PRO A 21 -11.53 2.26 7.30
N GLY A 22 -11.04 3.03 6.34
CA GLY A 22 -10.01 4.05 6.55
C GLY A 22 -8.57 3.55 6.30
N ASP A 23 -8.31 2.25 6.31
CA ASP A 23 -6.98 1.72 6.04
C ASP A 23 -6.53 2.07 4.61
N VAL A 24 -5.29 2.54 4.47
CA VAL A 24 -4.62 2.66 3.17
C VAL A 24 -3.90 1.36 2.88
N VAL A 25 -4.16 0.77 1.73
CA VAL A 25 -3.72 -0.59 1.40
C VAL A 25 -3.08 -0.64 0.02
N VAL A 26 -2.13 -1.56 -0.13
CA VAL A 26 -1.63 -1.97 -1.44
C VAL A 26 -2.49 -3.12 -1.93
N VAL A 27 -2.90 -3.01 -3.18
CA VAL A 27 -3.90 -3.86 -3.81
C VAL A 27 -3.37 -4.36 -5.15
N ASP A 28 -3.52 -5.66 -5.41
CA ASP A 28 -3.42 -6.21 -6.76
C ASP A 28 -4.68 -5.86 -7.54
N ARG A 29 -4.53 -5.16 -8.66
CA ARG A 29 -5.68 -4.72 -9.45
C ARG A 29 -6.37 -5.94 -10.10
N PRO A 30 -7.67 -6.19 -9.82
CA PRO A 30 -8.33 -7.43 -10.23
C PRO A 30 -8.57 -7.51 -11.74
N ASP A 31 -8.80 -6.38 -12.41
CA ASP A 31 -9.01 -6.29 -13.87
C ASP A 31 -7.71 -6.21 -14.68
N ARG A 32 -6.55 -6.01 -14.02
CA ARG A 32 -5.23 -5.91 -14.66
C ARG A 32 -4.15 -6.62 -13.83
N PRO A 33 -4.02 -7.95 -13.97
CA PRO A 33 -3.04 -8.73 -13.23
C PRO A 33 -1.61 -8.18 -13.38
N GLY A 34 -0.87 -8.11 -12.26
CA GLY A 34 0.49 -7.55 -12.21
C GLY A 34 0.55 -6.04 -11.96
N LEU A 35 -0.56 -5.31 -12.13
CA LEU A 35 -0.63 -3.90 -11.75
C LEU A 35 -0.98 -3.77 -10.27
N ILE A 36 -0.09 -3.12 -9.52
CA ILE A 36 -0.25 -2.86 -8.10
C ILE A 36 -0.67 -1.41 -7.90
N ILE A 37 -1.71 -1.19 -7.09
CA ILE A 37 -2.25 0.14 -6.80
C ILE A 37 -2.34 0.38 -5.29
N VAL A 38 -2.32 1.65 -4.88
CA VAL A 38 -2.59 2.06 -3.49
C VAL A 38 -3.95 2.73 -3.42
N LYS A 39 -4.82 2.27 -2.52
CA LYS A 39 -6.18 2.79 -2.33
C LYS A 39 -6.56 2.82 -0.85
N ARG A 40 -7.61 3.56 -0.51
CA ARG A 40 -8.21 3.56 0.82
C ARG A 40 -9.42 2.65 0.87
N LEU A 41 -9.50 1.82 1.91
CA LEU A 41 -10.67 1.00 2.20
C LEU A 41 -11.80 1.90 2.69
N ILE A 42 -12.97 1.85 2.06
CA ILE A 42 -14.11 2.67 2.45
C ILE A 42 -15.12 1.85 3.23
N ARG A 43 -15.49 0.68 2.71
CA ARG A 43 -16.47 -0.21 3.35
C ARG A 43 -16.33 -1.63 2.83
N ARG A 44 -16.85 -2.58 3.61
CA ARG A 44 -16.95 -3.99 3.21
C ARG A 44 -18.22 -4.18 2.37
N GLU A 45 -18.12 -5.04 1.36
CA GLU A 45 -19.24 -5.54 0.57
C GLU A 45 -19.19 -7.08 0.53
N SER A 46 -20.26 -7.70 0.04
CA SER A 46 -20.38 -9.17 -0.10
C SER A 46 -19.19 -9.77 -0.87
N GLY A 47 -18.76 -9.12 -1.95
CA GLY A 47 -17.65 -9.59 -2.80
C GLY A 47 -16.25 -9.16 -2.34
N GLY A 48 -16.12 -8.25 -1.38
CA GLY A 48 -14.83 -7.57 -1.23
C GLY A 48 -14.82 -6.31 -0.39
N TRP A 49 -13.80 -5.51 -0.63
CA TRP A 49 -13.67 -4.17 -0.11
C TRP A 49 -13.95 -3.19 -1.23
N TRP A 50 -14.83 -2.24 -0.96
CA TRP A 50 -14.96 -1.06 -1.80
C TRP A 50 -13.79 -0.13 -1.49
N VAL A 51 -12.96 0.16 -2.49
CA VAL A 51 -11.75 0.96 -2.35
C VAL A 51 -11.85 2.21 -3.21
N LEU A 52 -11.43 3.35 -2.67
CA LEU A 52 -11.40 4.62 -3.40
C LEU A 52 -10.02 5.25 -3.33
N GLY A 53 -9.70 6.06 -4.33
CA GLY A 53 -8.57 6.97 -4.25
C GLY A 53 -8.92 8.22 -3.46
N ASP A 54 -7.96 8.74 -2.70
CA ASP A 54 -8.13 10.00 -1.96
C ASP A 54 -8.22 11.23 -2.88
N ASN A 55 -7.76 11.12 -4.13
CA ASN A 55 -7.97 12.10 -5.19
C ASN A 55 -8.92 11.50 -6.25
N PRO A 56 -10.23 11.83 -6.21
CA PRO A 56 -11.24 11.21 -7.07
C PRO A 56 -11.05 11.49 -8.56
N GLY A 57 -10.42 12.61 -8.93
CA GLY A 57 -10.23 13.07 -10.32
C GLY A 57 -9.04 12.44 -11.05
N SER A 58 -8.22 11.66 -10.34
CA SER A 58 -7.01 11.01 -10.89
C SER A 58 -6.92 9.53 -10.51
N SER A 59 -8.06 8.92 -10.13
CA SER A 59 -8.09 7.59 -9.54
C SER A 59 -9.03 6.64 -10.28
N ASP A 60 -8.45 5.66 -10.97
CA ASP A 60 -9.13 4.40 -11.27
C ASP A 60 -9.28 3.59 -9.98
N ASP A 61 -10.50 3.39 -9.50
CA ASP A 61 -10.81 2.67 -8.27
C ASP A 61 -12.09 1.83 -8.39
N SER A 62 -12.70 1.41 -7.27
CA SER A 62 -13.86 0.51 -7.28
C SER A 62 -15.05 1.04 -8.07
N ARG A 63 -15.13 2.34 -8.37
CA ARG A 63 -16.15 2.89 -9.28
C ARG A 63 -16.06 2.31 -10.69
N ILE A 64 -14.89 1.82 -11.10
CA ILE A 64 -14.63 1.25 -12.44
C ILE A 64 -14.64 -0.29 -12.38
N PHE A 65 -13.93 -0.89 -11.42
CA PHE A 65 -13.71 -2.33 -11.38
C PHE A 65 -14.47 -3.07 -10.25
N GLY A 66 -15.29 -2.37 -9.48
CA GLY A 66 -16.06 -2.95 -8.38
C GLY A 66 -15.26 -3.24 -7.12
N ALA A 67 -15.85 -4.00 -6.19
CA ALA A 67 -15.20 -4.38 -4.94
C ALA A 67 -14.05 -5.36 -5.17
N VAL A 68 -13.01 -5.21 -4.36
CA VAL A 68 -11.78 -6.02 -4.45
C VAL A 68 -11.79 -7.14 -3.41
N PRO A 69 -11.54 -8.40 -3.79
CA PRO A 69 -11.48 -9.50 -2.82
C PRO A 69 -10.35 -9.28 -1.82
N ALA A 70 -10.55 -9.75 -0.58
CA ALA A 70 -9.56 -9.57 0.50
C ALA A 70 -8.21 -10.24 0.18
N THR A 71 -8.20 -11.26 -0.69
CA THR A 71 -7.00 -11.96 -1.17
C THR A 71 -6.11 -11.09 -2.05
N ALA A 72 -6.65 -10.06 -2.69
CA ALA A 72 -5.88 -9.10 -3.50
C ALA A 72 -5.27 -7.97 -2.65
N LEU A 73 -5.57 -7.91 -1.34
CA LEU A 73 -4.96 -6.95 -0.43
C LEU A 73 -3.60 -7.48 0.05
N ARG A 74 -2.51 -6.83 -0.38
CA ARG A 74 -1.15 -7.26 -0.02
C ARG A 74 -0.77 -6.89 1.41
N GLY A 75 -1.27 -5.75 1.89
CA GLY A 75 -0.94 -5.24 3.21
C GLY A 75 -1.47 -3.83 3.43
N ARG A 76 -1.37 -3.39 4.68
CA ARG A 76 -1.78 -2.07 5.15
C ARG A 76 -0.56 -1.17 5.29
N LEU A 77 -0.65 0.04 4.76
CA LEU A 77 0.34 1.08 4.92
C LEU A 77 0.26 1.63 6.35
N ILE A 78 1.39 1.64 7.04
CA ILE A 78 1.48 2.11 8.43
C ILE A 78 2.36 3.34 8.60
N LEU A 79 3.25 3.59 7.64
CA LEU A 79 4.17 4.71 7.68
C LEU A 79 4.43 5.20 6.27
N ARG A 80 4.38 6.51 6.11
CA ARG A 80 4.86 7.26 4.96
C ARG A 80 6.10 8.04 5.38
N TYR A 81 7.18 7.95 4.63
CA TYR A 81 8.41 8.67 4.88
C TYR A 81 9.05 9.09 3.55
N ARG A 82 9.99 10.02 3.61
CA ARG A 82 10.84 10.38 2.47
C ARG A 82 12.25 9.89 2.75
N PRO A 83 12.95 9.31 1.75
CA PRO A 83 14.33 8.91 1.94
C PRO A 83 15.14 10.14 2.34
N LEU A 84 15.90 10.02 3.44
CA LEU A 84 16.97 10.97 3.73
C LEU A 84 17.93 10.92 2.54
N GLY A 85 18.31 12.08 1.99
CA GLY A 85 19.13 12.15 0.77
C GLY A 85 20.38 11.25 0.85
N ARG A 86 20.87 10.79 -0.31
CA ARG A 86 22.00 9.84 -0.48
C ARG A 86 23.06 9.92 0.64
N GLY A 87 22.93 9.03 1.61
CA GLY A 87 23.87 8.81 2.73
C GLY A 87 23.11 8.04 3.80
N SER A 88 23.48 6.85 4.23
CA SER A 88 24.77 6.19 4.32
C SER A 88 24.52 4.68 4.35
N VAL A 89 25.31 3.90 3.61
CA VAL A 89 25.32 2.45 3.77
C VAL A 89 25.78 2.13 5.19
N ILE A 90 24.87 1.68 6.06
CA ILE A 90 25.27 1.06 7.33
C ILE A 90 25.86 -0.31 6.98
N ARG A 91 27.16 -0.36 6.71
CA ARG A 91 27.89 -1.63 6.57
C ARG A 91 27.87 -2.31 7.94
N ARG A 92 27.16 -3.42 8.04
CA ARG A 92 27.25 -4.36 9.18
C ARG A 92 28.73 -4.73 9.34
N ARG A 93 29.40 -4.29 10.41
CA ARG A 93 30.69 -4.87 10.80
C ARG A 93 30.45 -6.35 11.09
N ARG A 94 31.00 -7.26 10.27
CA ARG A 94 31.20 -8.64 10.70
C ARG A 94 32.10 -8.60 11.94
N ARG A 95 31.65 -9.17 13.06
CA ARG A 95 32.55 -9.49 14.17
C ARG A 95 33.60 -10.48 13.62
N PRO A 96 34.91 -10.26 13.83
CA PRO A 96 35.88 -11.30 13.53
C PRO A 96 35.59 -12.51 14.43
N ALA A 97 35.55 -13.69 13.83
CA ALA A 97 35.58 -14.93 14.59
C ALA A 97 36.95 -14.99 15.28
N THR A 98 36.94 -15.22 16.58
CA THR A 98 38.15 -15.53 17.34
C THR A 98 38.20 -17.05 17.40
N ASP A 99 39.17 -17.64 16.70
CA ASP A 99 39.83 -18.91 17.04
C ASP A 99 41.15 -18.98 16.26
#